data_AF-A0A7X8AA91-F1
#
_entry.id   AF-A0A7X8AA91-F1
#
_cell.length_a   1.000
_cell.length_b   1.000
_cell.length_c   1.000
_cell.angle_alpha   90.00
_cell.angle_beta   90.00
_cell.angle_gamma   90.00
#
_symmetry.space_group_name_H-M   'P 1'
#
loop_
_entity.id
_entity.type
_entity.pdbx_description
1 polymer ?
#
loop_
_entity_poly.entity_id
_entity_poly.type
_entity_poly.pdbx_seq_one_letter_code
_entity_poly.pdbx_strand_id
1 'polypeptide(L)'
;MLLIGSGSLIAFNTGANELATILGPVVHAEVVGKYEAFALGTAFVFIGAYFLSYRVVDTVGKGITALDPFSGFAAQFGAGACVLLFTIFGMPISTTYCIIGAISGVGLVKGMGTVKKELLFRILRNWILGPALGFGICFLIIRLFFL
;
A
#
# COMPACT_ATOMS: atom_id res chain seq x y z
N MET A 1 -12.61 -0.07 19.72
CA MET A 1 -12.51 -1.47 19.27
C MET A 1 -12.64 -1.59 17.75
N LEU A 2 -13.69 -1.04 17.14
CA LEU A 2 -13.90 -1.08 15.68
C LEU A 2 -12.70 -0.59 14.86
N LEU A 3 -12.12 0.58 15.20
CA LEU A 3 -10.95 1.15 14.51
C LEU A 3 -9.71 0.22 14.54
N ILE A 4 -9.46 -0.44 15.67
CA ILE A 4 -8.33 -1.38 15.77
C ILE A 4 -8.62 -2.62 14.93
N GLY A 5 -9.86 -3.13 14.99
CA GLY A 5 -10.29 -4.26 14.17
C GLY A 5 -10.17 -4.00 12.67
N SER A 6 -10.61 -2.83 12.19
CA SER A 6 -10.44 -2.44 10.78
C SER A 6 -8.97 -2.25 10.40
N GLY A 7 -8.15 -1.70 11.32
CA GLY A 7 -6.71 -1.58 11.14
C GLY A 7 -6.01 -2.94 10.99
N SER A 8 -6.39 -3.93 11.80
CA SER A 8 -5.88 -5.30 11.70
C SER A 8 -6.31 -5.98 10.39
N LEU A 9 -7.57 -5.77 9.97
CA LEU A 9 -8.08 -6.30 8.70
C LEU A 9 -7.26 -5.78 7.51
N ILE A 10 -7.11 -4.47 7.38
CA ILE A 10 -6.36 -3.89 6.26
C ILE A 10 -4.88 -4.29 6.32
N ALA A 11 -4.27 -4.39 7.51
CA ALA A 11 -2.90 -4.86 7.65
C ALA A 11 -2.71 -6.30 7.16
N PHE A 12 -3.62 -7.20 7.52
CA PHE A 12 -3.62 -8.59 7.03
C PHE A 12 -3.76 -8.64 5.50
N ASN A 13 -4.73 -7.90 4.95
CA ASN A 13 -4.99 -7.88 3.51
C ASN A 13 -3.81 -7.29 2.72
N THR A 14 -3.18 -6.23 3.25
CA THR A 14 -1.97 -5.66 2.66
C THR A 14 -0.83 -6.66 2.67
N GLY A 15 -0.62 -7.38 3.77
CA GLY A 15 0.39 -8.45 3.82
C GLY A 15 0.15 -9.51 2.74
N ALA A 16 -1.09 -9.99 2.61
CA ALA A 16 -1.46 -11.01 1.63
C ALA A 16 -1.27 -10.55 0.18
N ASN A 17 -1.62 -9.29 -0.13
CA ASN A 17 -1.51 -8.74 -1.49
C ASN A 17 -0.05 -8.43 -1.90
N GLU A 18 0.70 -7.77 -1.00
CA GLU A 18 2.05 -7.27 -1.31
C GLU A 18 3.09 -8.39 -1.30
N LEU A 19 2.99 -9.37 -0.38
CA LEU A 19 3.92 -10.52 -0.34
C LEU A 19 3.88 -11.34 -1.63
N ALA A 20 2.68 -11.54 -2.21
CA ALA A 20 2.53 -12.24 -3.47
C ALA A 20 3.25 -11.52 -4.63
N THR A 21 3.19 -10.19 -4.64
CA THR A 21 3.83 -9.36 -5.67
C THR A 21 5.36 -9.38 -5.58
N ILE A 22 5.92 -9.36 -4.38
CA ILE A 22 7.38 -9.33 -4.17
C ILE A 22 8.00 -10.72 -4.31
N LEU A 23 7.35 -11.77 -3.80
CA LEU A 23 7.91 -13.12 -3.78
C LEU A 23 7.68 -13.91 -5.07
N GLY A 24 6.77 -13.45 -5.95
CA GLY A 24 6.49 -14.12 -7.23
C GLY A 24 7.74 -14.47 -8.05
N PRO A 25 8.63 -13.51 -8.35
CA PRO A 25 9.88 -13.77 -9.06
C PRO A 25 10.83 -14.71 -8.31
N VAL A 26 10.92 -14.58 -6.99
CA VAL A 26 11.85 -15.37 -6.14
C VAL A 26 11.45 -16.84 -6.12
N VAL A 27 10.14 -17.11 -5.94
CA VAL A 27 9.59 -18.46 -5.92
C VAL A 27 9.64 -19.08 -7.32
N HIS A 28 9.41 -18.29 -8.38
CA HIS A 28 9.47 -18.80 -9.75
C HIS A 28 10.89 -19.11 -10.23
N ALA A 29 11.89 -18.38 -9.74
CA ALA A 29 13.29 -18.66 -10.05
C ALA A 29 13.84 -19.91 -9.32
N GLU A 30 13.06 -20.52 -8.43
CA GLU A 30 13.40 -21.73 -7.66
C GLU A 30 14.73 -21.64 -6.87
N VAL A 31 15.16 -20.41 -6.55
CA VAL A 31 16.42 -20.16 -5.82
C VAL A 31 16.29 -20.46 -4.32
N VAL A 32 15.08 -20.34 -3.78
CA VAL A 32 14.76 -20.52 -2.35
C VAL A 32 13.46 -21.31 -2.22
N GLY A 33 13.34 -22.16 -1.19
CA GLY A 33 12.12 -22.91 -0.95
C GLY A 33 10.92 -22.00 -0.72
N LYS A 34 9.73 -22.39 -1.20
CA LYS A 34 8.50 -21.58 -1.10
C LYS A 34 8.23 -21.10 0.33
N TYR A 35 8.29 -22.00 1.32
CA TYR A 35 8.02 -21.67 2.72
C TYR A 35 9.08 -20.75 3.33
N GLU A 36 10.35 -20.94 2.96
CA GLU A 36 11.47 -20.10 3.40
C GLU A 36 11.34 -18.68 2.84
N ALA A 37 10.98 -18.56 1.56
CA ALA A 37 10.73 -17.27 0.91
C ALA A 37 9.58 -16.50 1.60
N PHE A 38 8.49 -17.17 1.95
CA PHE A 38 7.41 -16.55 2.72
C PHE A 38 7.84 -16.12 4.13
N ALA A 39 8.60 -16.96 4.84
CA ALA A 39 9.07 -16.64 6.19
C ALA A 39 10.01 -15.42 6.19
N LEU A 40 10.99 -15.39 5.28
CA LEU A 40 11.91 -14.27 5.10
C LEU A 40 11.17 -13.01 4.66
N GLY A 41 10.33 -13.11 3.63
CA GLY A 41 9.54 -11.98 3.12
C GLY A 41 8.68 -11.34 4.20
N THR A 42 8.00 -12.15 5.01
CA THR A 42 7.17 -11.66 6.13
C THR A 42 8.02 -10.93 7.16
N ALA A 43 9.19 -11.47 7.54
CA ALA A 43 10.09 -10.82 8.49
C ALA A 43 10.58 -9.45 7.98
N PHE A 44 11.02 -9.37 6.72
CA PHE A 44 11.49 -8.10 6.14
C PHE A 44 10.37 -7.07 5.97
N VAL A 45 9.17 -7.50 5.56
CA VAL A 45 7.99 -6.61 5.48
C VAL A 45 7.65 -6.07 6.87
N PHE A 46 7.66 -6.91 7.91
CA PHE A 46 7.41 -6.48 9.29
C PHE A 46 8.44 -5.46 9.76
N ILE A 47 9.74 -5.74 9.56
CA ILE A 47 10.83 -4.82 9.92
C ILE A 47 10.67 -3.48 9.18
N GLY A 48 10.44 -3.51 7.87
CA GLY A 48 10.22 -2.32 7.06
C GLY A 48 9.01 -1.50 7.54
N ALA A 49 7.90 -2.19 7.83
CA ALA A 49 6.70 -1.54 8.36
C ALA A 49 6.95 -0.90 9.73
N TYR A 50 7.71 -1.56 10.62
CA TYR A 50 7.99 -1.02 11.95
C TYR A 50 8.91 0.20 11.91
N PHE A 51 9.98 0.16 11.11
CA PHE A 51 11.01 1.21 11.13
C PHE A 51 10.79 2.34 10.11
N LEU A 52 10.19 2.07 8.94
CA LEU A 52 10.14 3.04 7.83
C LEU A 52 8.75 3.64 7.57
N SER A 53 7.66 3.08 8.13
CA SER A 53 6.29 3.49 7.77
C SER A 53 5.87 4.87 8.29
N TYR A 54 6.53 5.39 9.33
CA TYR A 54 6.12 6.61 10.03
C TYR A 54 5.80 7.79 9.09
N ARG A 55 6.66 8.07 8.10
CA ARG A 55 6.50 9.22 7.19
C ARG A 55 5.25 9.09 6.31
N VAL A 56 4.94 7.87 5.87
CA VAL A 56 3.77 7.58 5.05
C VAL A 56 2.51 7.68 5.89
N VAL A 57 2.53 7.11 7.10
CA VAL A 57 1.41 7.20 8.05
C VAL A 57 1.09 8.65 8.40
N ASP A 58 2.09 9.49 8.62
CA ASP A 58 1.87 10.91 8.92
C ASP A 58 1.30 11.67 7.71
N THR A 59 1.87 11.44 6.51
CA THR A 59 1.44 12.10 5.28
C THR A 59 0.02 11.70 4.88
N VAL A 60 -0.31 10.41 4.92
CA VAL A 60 -1.63 9.90 4.50
C VAL A 60 -2.66 10.09 5.60
N GLY A 61 -2.29 9.77 6.85
CA GLY A 61 -3.21 9.78 7.99
C GLY A 61 -3.59 11.18 8.48
N LYS A 62 -2.73 12.20 8.29
CA LYS A 62 -3.02 13.58 8.70
C LYS A 62 -3.03 14.58 7.55
N GLY A 63 -2.46 14.22 6.41
CA GLY A 63 -2.27 15.16 5.32
C GLY A 63 -3.49 15.36 4.44
N ILE A 64 -4.30 14.32 4.20
CA ILE A 64 -5.40 14.40 3.21
C ILE A 64 -6.63 15.11 3.79
N THR A 65 -7.14 14.63 4.92
CA THR A 65 -8.30 15.20 5.62
C THR A 65 -8.21 14.90 7.11
N ALA A 66 -8.96 15.63 7.94
CA ALA A 66 -9.02 15.37 9.37
C ALA A 66 -9.85 14.11 9.68
N LEU A 67 -9.21 13.12 10.30
CA LEU A 67 -9.82 11.85 10.66
C LEU A 67 -10.10 11.80 12.16
N ASP A 68 -11.38 11.69 12.51
CA ASP A 68 -11.83 11.21 13.81
C ASP A 68 -11.91 9.66 13.81
N PRO A 69 -12.07 9.01 14.97
CA PRO A 69 -12.10 7.54 15.05
C PRO A 69 -13.15 6.85 14.17
N PHE A 70 -14.32 7.45 13.95
CA PHE A 70 -15.35 6.87 13.08
C PHE A 70 -14.98 6.99 11.62
N SER A 71 -14.48 8.16 11.22
CA SER A 71 -13.98 8.42 9.87
C SER A 71 -12.78 7.55 9.51
N GLY A 72 -11.86 7.37 10.47
CA GLY A 72 -10.72 6.46 10.34
C GLY A 72 -11.17 5.01 10.15
N PHE A 73 -12.15 4.55 10.95
CA PHE A 73 -12.74 3.22 10.80
C PHE A 73 -13.37 3.05 9.42
N ALA A 74 -14.20 4.00 8.97
CA ALA A 74 -14.87 3.93 7.68
C ALA A 74 -13.86 3.86 6.52
N ALA A 75 -12.80 4.68 6.57
CA ALA A 75 -11.75 4.67 5.56
C ALA A 75 -10.98 3.34 5.55
N GLN A 76 -10.55 2.85 6.73
CA GLN A 76 -9.81 1.57 6.85
C GLN A 76 -10.65 0.38 6.44
N PHE A 77 -11.92 0.33 6.85
CA PHE A 77 -12.83 -0.75 6.51
C PHE A 77 -13.15 -0.76 5.01
N GLY A 78 -13.46 0.41 4.42
CA GLY A 78 -13.72 0.52 2.98
C GLY A 78 -12.51 0.13 2.13
N ALA A 79 -11.33 0.63 2.48
CA ALA A 79 -10.08 0.25 1.81
C ALA A 79 -9.77 -1.24 2.01
N GLY A 80 -9.88 -1.74 3.24
CA GLY A 80 -9.61 -3.14 3.59
C GLY A 80 -10.54 -4.12 2.87
N ALA A 81 -11.83 -3.80 2.76
CA ALA A 81 -12.81 -4.60 2.03
C ALA A 81 -12.50 -4.64 0.52
N CYS A 82 -12.11 -3.50 -0.07
CA CYS A 82 -11.68 -3.43 -1.46
C CYS A 82 -10.44 -4.31 -1.71
N VAL A 83 -9.41 -4.17 -0.87
CA VAL A 83 -8.19 -5.01 -0.98
C VAL A 83 -8.51 -6.49 -0.80
N LEU A 84 -9.34 -6.85 0.17
CA LEU A 84 -9.75 -8.23 0.40
C LEU A 84 -10.40 -8.82 -0.85
N LEU A 85 -11.37 -8.10 -1.43
CA LEU A 85 -12.12 -8.55 -2.59
C LEU A 85 -11.21 -8.86 -3.77
N PHE A 86 -10.31 -7.94 -4.14
CA PHE A 86 -9.37 -8.19 -5.24
C PHE A 86 -8.32 -9.25 -4.91
N THR A 87 -7.89 -9.35 -3.66
CA THR A 87 -6.96 -10.39 -3.21
C THR A 87 -7.59 -11.78 -3.32
N ILE A 88 -8.89 -11.93 -3.01
CA ILE A 88 -9.62 -13.20 -3.22
C ILE A 88 -9.68 -13.57 -4.70
N PHE A 89 -9.82 -12.59 -5.59
CA PHE A 89 -9.75 -12.81 -7.04
C PHE A 89 -8.32 -13.04 -7.56
N GLY A 90 -7.31 -13.04 -6.70
CA GLY A 90 -5.90 -13.21 -7.09
C GLY A 90 -5.34 -12.04 -7.91
N MET A 91 -6.01 -10.88 -7.88
CA MET A 91 -5.57 -9.69 -8.61
C MET A 91 -4.66 -8.83 -7.73
N PRO A 92 -3.39 -8.59 -8.13
CA PRO A 92 -2.51 -7.68 -7.40
C PRO A 92 -3.03 -6.25 -7.58
N ILE A 93 -3.20 -5.52 -6.47
CA ILE A 93 -3.68 -4.14 -6.51
C ILE A 93 -2.88 -3.26 -5.55
N SER A 94 -2.85 -1.95 -5.81
CA SER A 94 -2.18 -1.00 -4.91
C SER A 94 -3.03 -0.72 -3.68
N THR A 95 -2.62 -1.28 -2.53
CA THR A 95 -3.23 -1.04 -1.22
C THR A 95 -3.19 0.44 -0.83
N THR A 96 -2.14 1.15 -1.27
CA THR A 96 -1.96 2.60 -1.08
C THR A 96 -3.05 3.41 -1.79
N TYR A 97 -3.46 2.99 -3.00
CA TYR A 97 -4.54 3.69 -3.73
C TYR A 97 -5.89 3.48 -3.05
N CYS A 98 -6.15 2.26 -2.55
CA CYS A 98 -7.37 1.96 -1.82
C CYS A 98 -7.52 2.86 -0.58
N ILE A 99 -6.48 2.99 0.25
CA ILE A 99 -6.57 3.79 1.49
C ILE A 99 -6.65 5.29 1.21
N ILE A 100 -5.89 5.81 0.23
CA ILE A 100 -5.94 7.24 -0.15
C ILE A 100 -7.31 7.58 -0.73
N GLY A 101 -7.86 6.70 -1.58
CA GLY A 101 -9.21 6.85 -2.12
C GLY A 101 -10.28 6.83 -1.02
N ALA A 102 -10.18 5.91 -0.07
CA ALA A 102 -11.13 5.81 1.03
C ALA A 102 -11.08 7.04 1.97
N ILE A 103 -9.89 7.50 2.34
CA ILE A 103 -9.71 8.72 3.15
C ILE A 103 -10.24 9.95 2.41
N SER A 104 -9.97 10.04 1.10
CA SER A 104 -10.50 11.13 0.27
C SER A 104 -12.03 11.10 0.20
N GLY A 105 -12.63 9.92 0.03
CA GLY A 105 -14.08 9.74 0.03
C GLY A 105 -14.72 10.18 1.34
N VAL A 106 -14.15 9.78 2.48
CA VAL A 106 -14.62 10.23 3.80
C VAL A 106 -14.50 11.74 3.96
N GLY A 107 -13.41 12.35 3.48
CA GLY A 107 -13.27 13.81 3.47
C GLY A 107 -14.32 14.51 2.59
N LEU A 108 -14.60 13.97 1.40
CA LEU A 108 -15.61 14.53 0.50
C LEU A 108 -17.02 14.52 1.12
N VAL A 109 -17.37 13.48 1.88
CA VAL A 109 -18.65 13.41 2.62
C VAL A 109 -18.74 14.50 3.69
N LYS A 110 -17.61 14.86 4.32
CA LYS A 110 -17.53 15.98 5.29
C LYS A 110 -17.52 17.37 4.62
N GLY A 111 -17.36 17.42 3.30
CA GLY A 111 -17.35 18.65 2.51
C GLY A 111 -16.05 18.82 1.72
N MET A 112 -16.17 19.34 0.49
CA MET A 112 -15.06 19.47 -0.47
C MET A 112 -13.88 20.33 0.02
N GLY A 113 -14.11 21.24 0.97
CA GLY A 113 -13.08 22.10 1.56
C GLY A 113 -12.22 21.38 2.62
N THR A 114 -12.63 20.20 3.09
CA THR A 114 -11.90 19.45 4.13
C THR A 114 -10.77 18.59 3.54
N VAL A 115 -10.73 18.44 2.22
CA VAL A 115 -9.76 17.61 1.50
C VAL A 115 -8.64 18.50 0.95
N LYS A 116 -7.39 18.20 1.31
CA LYS A 116 -6.21 18.91 0.80
C LYS A 116 -5.89 18.48 -0.62
N LYS A 117 -6.55 19.13 -1.59
CA LYS A 117 -6.40 18.85 -3.03
C LYS A 117 -4.96 18.94 -3.51
N GLU A 118 -4.20 19.94 -3.05
CA GLU A 118 -2.79 20.10 -3.42
C GLU A 118 -1.95 18.88 -3.04
N LEU A 119 -2.17 18.32 -1.84
CA LEU A 119 -1.48 17.10 -1.41
C LEU A 119 -1.89 15.91 -2.28
N LEU A 120 -3.18 15.76 -2.57
CA LEU A 120 -3.65 14.69 -3.45
C LEU A 120 -3.00 14.79 -4.83
N PHE A 121 -2.98 15.98 -5.45
CA PHE A 121 -2.31 16.19 -6.73
C PHE A 121 -0.81 15.86 -6.68
N ARG A 122 -0.12 16.22 -5.58
CA ARG A 122 1.28 15.87 -5.38
C ARG A 122 1.48 14.36 -5.29
N ILE A 123 0.58 13.64 -4.60
CA ILE A 123 0.62 12.18 -4.51
C ILE A 123 0.36 11.54 -5.89
N LEU A 124 -0.68 12.00 -6.61
CA LEU A 124 -1.01 11.52 -7.95
C LEU A 124 0.14 11.70 -8.93
N ARG A 125 0.85 12.84 -8.87
CA ARG A 125 2.05 13.06 -9.70
C ARG A 125 3.14 12.03 -9.41
N ASN A 126 3.34 11.70 -8.14
CA ASN A 126 4.34 10.71 -7.73
C ASN A 126 3.98 9.28 -8.17
N TRP A 127 2.69 8.98 -8.42
CA TRP A 127 2.27 7.67 -8.94
C TRP A 127 2.72 7.40 -10.37
N ILE A 128 2.99 8.43 -11.16
CA ILE A 128 3.57 8.29 -12.50
C ILE A 128 5.09 8.25 -12.41
N LEU A 129 5.67 9.15 -11.60
CA LEU A 129 7.13 9.27 -11.46
C LEU A 129 7.76 8.01 -10.86
N GLY A 130 7.13 7.39 -9.85
CA GLY A 130 7.66 6.20 -9.17
C GLY A 130 7.92 5.04 -10.13
N PRO A 131 6.89 4.53 -10.83
CA PRO A 131 7.06 3.47 -11.82
C PRO A 131 8.00 3.85 -12.97
N ALA A 132 7.95 5.09 -13.45
CA ALA A 132 8.84 5.55 -14.53
C ALA A 132 10.33 5.49 -14.11
N LEU A 133 10.64 5.95 -12.90
CA LEU A 133 12.00 5.85 -12.34
C LEU A 133 12.39 4.40 -12.08
N GLY A 134 11.49 3.59 -11.52
CA GLY A 134 11.74 2.17 -11.29
C GLY A 134 12.06 1.42 -12.59
N PHE A 135 11.29 1.67 -13.65
CA PHE A 135 11.54 1.13 -14.97
C PHE A 135 12.89 1.59 -15.53
N GLY A 136 13.19 2.89 -15.46
CA GLY A 136 14.44 3.45 -15.96
C GLY A 136 15.67 2.85 -15.26
N ILE A 137 15.64 2.75 -13.94
CA ILE A 137 16.74 2.15 -13.15
C ILE A 137 16.88 0.66 -13.48
N CYS A 138 15.78 -0.08 -13.54
CA CYS A 138 15.80 -1.50 -13.88
C CYS A 138 16.40 -1.73 -15.29
N PHE A 139 15.99 -0.93 -16.28
CA PHE A 139 16.51 -0.99 -17.63
C PHE A 139 18.03 -0.72 -17.68
N LEU A 140 18.51 0.28 -16.94
CA LEU A 140 19.94 0.60 -16.87
C LEU A 140 20.75 -0.52 -16.21
N ILE A 141 20.25 -1.12 -15.13
CA ILE A 141 20.91 -2.25 -14.46
C ILE A 141 21.00 -3.44 -15.41
N ILE A 142 19.90 -3.82 -16.07
CA ILE A 142 19.91 -4.94 -17.03
C ILE A 142 20.90 -4.67 -18.16
N ARG A 143 20.93 -3.44 -18.69
CA ARG A 143 21.90 -3.07 -19.72
C ARG A 143 23.34 -3.20 -19.25
N LEU A 144 23.66 -2.84 -18.01
CA LEU A 144 25.02 -2.92 -17.48
C LEU A 144 25.51 -4.36 -17.28
N PHE A 145 24.63 -5.28 -16.86
CA PHE A 145 24.99 -6.67 -16.56
C PHE A 145 24.95 -7.62 -17.78
N PHE A 146 24.16 -7.29 -18.81
CA PHE A 146 23.97 -8.12 -20.01
C PHE A 146 24.58 -7.50 -21.30
N LEU A 147 25.42 -6.47 -21.16
CA LEU A 147 26.36 -5.99 -22.19
C LEU A 147 27.76 -6.54 -21.89
#